data_AF-A0ABD5RXA0-F1
#
_entry.id   AF-A0ABD5RXA0-F1
#
_cell.length_a   1.000
_cell.length_b   1.000
_cell.length_c   1.000
_cell.angle_alpha   90.00
_cell.angle_beta   90.00
_cell.angle_gamma   90.00
#
_symmetry.space_group_name_H-M   'P 1'
#
loop_
_entity.id
_entity.type
_entity.pdbx_description
1 polymer ?
#
loop_
_entity_poly.entity_id
_entity_poly.type
_entity_poly.pdbx_seq_one_letter_code
_entity_poly.pdbx_strand_id
1 'polypeptide(L)' 'MSRIVHTPEPTVAGTDVTVREVIYAYDFLKYGPEDIAHKHDVSVADVEAALAYYYEHRGEFVPTPAEAVG' A
#
# COMPACT_ATOMS: atom_id res chain seq x y z
N MET A 1 -27.37 4.21 6.04
CA MET A 1 -26.53 3.38 5.15
C MET A 1 -25.28 4.18 4.85
N SER A 2 -24.21 3.91 5.60
CA SER A 2 -22.99 4.72 5.58
C SER A 2 -22.29 4.62 4.24
N ARG A 3 -22.07 5.77 3.60
CA ARG A 3 -21.21 5.93 2.43
C ARG A 3 -19.79 5.63 2.90
N ILE A 4 -19.25 4.47 2.54
CA ILE A 4 -17.83 4.20 2.69
C ILE A 4 -17.13 5.24 1.84
N VAL A 5 -16.48 6.20 2.49
CA VAL A 5 -15.50 7.08 1.86
C VAL A 5 -14.33 6.19 1.46
N HIS A 6 -14.35 5.68 0.23
CA HIS A 6 -13.10 5.25 -0.41
C HIS A 6 -12.32 6.53 -0.66
N THR A 7 -11.57 7.00 0.34
CA THR A 7 -10.35 7.76 0.05
C THR A 7 -9.63 6.95 -1.01
N PRO A 8 -9.32 7.50 -2.20
CA PRO A 8 -8.65 6.75 -3.24
C PRO A 8 -7.31 6.30 -2.66
N GLU A 9 -7.25 5.06 -2.18
CA GLU A 9 -6.00 4.48 -1.76
C GLU A 9 -5.13 4.48 -3.01
N PRO A 10 -3.87 4.96 -2.92
CA PRO A 10 -2.98 4.97 -4.07
C PRO A 10 -2.91 3.54 -4.58
N THR A 11 -3.45 3.33 -5.77
CA THR A 11 -3.37 2.07 -6.49
C THR A 11 -2.11 2.06 -7.32
N VAL A 12 -1.54 0.87 -7.46
CA VAL A 12 -0.42 0.63 -8.35
C VAL A 12 -0.90 0.93 -9.78
N ALA A 13 -0.22 1.85 -10.46
CA ALA A 13 -0.68 2.40 -11.73
C ALA A 13 -1.01 1.29 -12.74
N GLY A 14 -2.25 1.28 -13.23
CA GLY A 14 -2.73 0.25 -14.16
C GLY A 14 -3.43 -0.94 -13.52
N THR A 15 -3.61 -0.97 -12.20
CA THR A 15 -4.32 -2.06 -11.51
C THR A 15 -5.24 -1.60 -10.37
N ASP A 16 -6.09 -2.54 -9.91
CA ASP A 16 -6.89 -2.43 -8.69
C ASP A 16 -6.07 -2.78 -7.42
N VAL A 17 -4.77 -3.06 -7.55
CA VAL A 17 -3.92 -3.47 -6.42
C VAL A 17 -3.56 -2.24 -5.60
N THR A 18 -3.92 -2.27 -4.32
CA THR A 18 -3.60 -1.18 -3.40
C THR A 18 -2.16 -1.29 -2.89
N VAL A 19 -1.51 -0.15 -2.61
CA VAL A 19 -0.19 -0.12 -1.94
C VAL A 19 -0.19 -0.92 -0.64
N ARG A 20 -1.33 -1.02 0.07
CA ARG A 20 -1.46 -1.83 1.29
C ARG A 20 -1.38 -3.33 1.05
N GLU A 21 -1.95 -3.83 -0.05
CA GLU A 21 -1.82 -5.25 -0.41
C GLU A 21 -0.36 -5.61 -0.71
N VAL A 22 0.34 -4.73 -1.44
CA VAL A 22 1.78 -4.89 -1.73
C VAL A 22 2.57 -4.95 -0.42
N ILE A 23 2.32 -4.02 0.50
CA ILE A 23 2.98 -4.00 1.81
C ILE A 23 2.64 -5.23 2.65
N TYR A 24 1.39 -5.70 2.61
CA TYR A 24 1.00 -6.91 3.33
C TYR A 24 1.73 -8.14 2.80
N ALA A 25 1.79 -8.29 1.48
CA ALA A 25 2.52 -9.39 0.84
C ALA A 25 4.04 -9.33 1.13
N TYR A 26 4.61 -8.14 1.14
CA TYR A 26 6.04 -7.95 1.41
C TYR A 26 6.39 -8.13 2.89
N ASP A 27 5.64 -7.52 3.81
CA ASP A 27 6.00 -7.47 5.23
C ASP A 27 5.47 -8.67 6.03
N PHE A 28 4.23 -9.10 5.77
CA PHE A 28 3.62 -10.23 6.48
C PHE A 28 3.85 -11.57 5.81
N LEU A 29 3.72 -11.64 4.48
CA LEU A 29 3.90 -12.88 3.73
C LEU A 29 5.36 -13.13 3.32
N LYS A 30 6.23 -12.12 3.51
CA LYS A 30 7.67 -12.17 3.16
C LYS A 30 7.93 -12.55 1.70
N TYR A 31 7.01 -12.18 0.81
CA TYR A 31 7.21 -12.37 -0.63
C TYR A 31 8.20 -11.35 -1.19
N GLY A 32 8.98 -11.80 -2.18
CA GLY A 32 9.85 -10.91 -2.94
C GLY A 32 9.05 -9.98 -3.86
N PRO A 33 9.60 -8.81 -4.24
CA PRO A 33 8.93 -7.88 -5.15
C PRO A 33 8.62 -8.52 -6.52
N GLU A 34 9.46 -9.45 -6.98
CA GLU A 34 9.24 -10.27 -8.18
C GLU A 34 8.06 -11.23 -8.05
N ASP A 35 7.91 -11.93 -6.91
CA ASP A 35 6.76 -12.80 -6.64
C ASP A 35 5.46 -12.01 -6.55
N ILE A 36 5.50 -10.84 -5.91
CA ILE A 36 4.33 -9.94 -5.78
C ILE A 36 3.93 -9.43 -7.16
N ALA A 37 4.90 -8.98 -7.96
CA ALA A 37 4.69 -8.54 -9.33
C ALA A 37 4.01 -9.63 -10.17
N HIS A 38 4.54 -10.86 -10.11
CA HIS A 38 3.98 -11.98 -10.86
C HIS A 38 2.57 -12.37 -10.39
N LYS A 39 2.33 -12.36 -9.08
CA LYS A 39 1.04 -12.77 -8.49
C LYS A 39 -0.09 -11.79 -8.80
N HIS A 40 0.24 -10.51 -8.89
CA HIS A 40 -0.71 -9.43 -9.09
C HIS A 40 -0.75 -8.92 -10.54
N ASP A 41 0.02 -9.54 -11.45
CA ASP A 41 0.16 -9.15 -12.85
C ASP A 41 0.58 -7.67 -13.01
N VAL A 42 1.48 -7.20 -12.15
CA VAL A 42 2.04 -5.84 -12.16
C VAL A 42 3.53 -5.86 -12.46
N SER A 43 4.10 -4.73 -12.87
CA SER A 43 5.55 -4.66 -13.08
C SER A 43 6.28 -4.61 -11.74
N VAL A 44 7.48 -5.20 -11.69
CA VAL A 44 8.37 -5.07 -10.54
C VAL A 44 8.67 -3.60 -10.22
N ALA A 45 8.82 -2.76 -11.25
CA ALA A 45 8.99 -1.31 -11.09
C ALA A 45 7.82 -0.66 -10.35
N ASP A 46 6.59 -1.11 -10.60
CA ASP A 46 5.40 -0.58 -9.94
C ASP A 46 5.31 -1.04 -8.47
N VAL A 47 5.74 -2.27 -8.19
CA VAL A 47 5.90 -2.79 -6.81
C VAL A 47 6.95 -2.00 -6.04
N GLU A 48 8.11 -1.74 -6.64
CA GLU A 48 9.16 -0.94 -6.02
C GLU A 48 8.72 0.51 -5.81
N ALA A 49 7.97 1.10 -6.75
CA ALA A 49 7.39 2.43 -6.59
C ALA A 49 6.38 2.48 -5.43
N ALA A 50 5.54 1.45 -5.29
CA ALA A 50 4.60 1.33 -4.16
C ALA A 50 5.32 1.21 -2.81
N LEU A 51 6.41 0.42 -2.76
CA LEU A 51 7.25 0.29 -1.56
C LEU A 51 7.96 1.60 -1.23
N ALA A 52 8.54 2.28 -2.23
CA ALA A 52 9.18 3.58 -2.06
C ALA A 52 8.18 4.62 -1.54
N TYR A 53 7.00 4.72 -2.16
CA TYR A 53 5.93 5.59 -1.71
C TYR A 53 5.51 5.32 -0.26
N TYR A 54 5.33 4.04 0.10
CA TYR A 54 5.03 3.67 1.48
C TYR A 54 6.15 4.10 2.44
N TYR A 55 7.43 3.89 2.09
CA TYR A 55 8.53 4.24 2.97
C TYR A 55 8.74 5.76 3.09
N GLU A 56 8.43 6.53 2.05
CA GLU A 56 8.44 7.99 2.10
C GLU A 56 7.25 8.55 2.92
N HIS A 57 6.09 7.91 2.86
CA HIS A 57 4.86 8.36 3.54
C HIS A 57 4.53 7.60 4.84
N ARG A 58 5.37 6.66 5.28
CA ARG A 58 5.13 5.84 6.49
C ARG A 58 4.86 6.66 7.76
N GLY A 59 5.34 7.90 7.81
CA GLY A 59 5.09 8.84 8.92
C GLY A 59 3.66 9.41 8.95
N GLU A 60 2.96 9.42 7.81
CA GLU A 60 1.56 9.86 7.69
C GLU A 60 0.58 8.76 8.09
N PHE A 61 1.04 7.50 8.04
CA PHE A 61 0.29 6.33 8.52
C PHE A 61 0.50 6.02 10.02
N VAL A 62 1.42 6.72 10.68
CA VAL A 62 1.49 6.72 12.15
C VAL A 62 0.37 7.63 12.63
N PRO A 63 -0.60 7.14 13.45
CA PRO A 63 -1.61 8.02 14.01
C PRO A 63 -0.89 9.11 14.80
N THR A 64 -1.03 10.36 14.38
CA THR A 64 -0.47 11.46 15.15
C THR A 64 -1.15 11.45 16.53
N PRO A 65 -0.42 11.61 17.64
CA PRO A 65 -0.99 11.54 18.98
C PRO A 65 -2.00 12.67 19.29
N ALA A 66 -2.23 13.60 18.35
CA ALA A 66 -3.16 14.72 18.52
C ALA A 66 -4.65 14.31 18.48
N GLU A 67 -4.99 13.14 17.93
CA GLU A 67 -6.38 12.66 17.85
C GLU A 67 -6.69 11.50 18.82
N ALA A 68 -5.72 11.09 19.66
CA ALA A 68 -5.91 10.05 20.67
C ALA A 68 -6.44 10.59 22.02
N VAL A 69 -6.70 11.88 22.12
CA VAL A 69 -7.25 12.56 23.31
C VAL A 69 -8.43 13.45 22.93
N GLY A 70 -9.59 12.83 22.71
CA GLY A 70 -10.87 13.52 22.54
C GLY A 70 -11.97 12.74 23.24
#